data_AF-A0A7S1LZ83-F1
#
_entry.id   AF-A0A7S1LZ83-F1
#
_cell.length_a   1.000
_cell.length_b   1.000
_cell.length_c   1.000
_cell.angle_alpha   90.00
_cell.angle_beta   90.00
_cell.angle_gamma   90.00
#
_symmetry.space_group_name_H-M   'P 1'
#
loop_
_entity.id
_entity.type
_entity.pdbx_description
1 polymer ?
#
loop_
_entity_poly.entity_id
_entity_poly.type
_entity_poly.pdbx_seq_one_letter_code
_entity_poly.pdbx_strand_id
1 'polypeptide(L)'
;KNHYEIDPHYGTPQDLKDLVKGLHDRNMSFMMDFVVNHVGPVHSSADVKDLYPFNKIEYFHTMNIGEMTFDEYTVSAGKKPIGLPADGPLPLQAMWSGG
;
A
#
# COMPACT_ATOMS: atom_id res chain seq x y z
N LYS A 1 -10.08 -4.29 -5.80
CA LYS A 1 -8.63 -4.44 -6.11
C LYS A 1 -8.09 -5.63 -5.32
N ASN A 2 -7.57 -6.65 -6.00
CA ASN A 2 -7.05 -7.86 -5.38
C ASN A 2 -5.52 -7.92 -5.55
N HIS A 3 -4.77 -7.95 -4.45
CA HIS A 3 -3.30 -7.98 -4.47
C HIS A 3 -2.69 -9.35 -4.79
N TYR A 4 -3.50 -10.41 -4.90
CA TYR A 4 -3.05 -11.76 -5.29
C TYR A 4 -3.25 -12.05 -6.79
N GLU A 5 -3.80 -11.09 -7.53
CA GLU A 5 -4.07 -11.21 -8.96
C GLU A 5 -3.17 -10.25 -9.74
N ILE A 6 -2.84 -10.65 -10.97
CA ILE A 6 -2.20 -9.76 -11.93
C ILE A 6 -3.26 -8.82 -12.51
N ASP A 7 -2.91 -7.55 -12.69
CA ASP A 7 -3.77 -6.62 -13.40
C ASP A 7 -3.99 -7.13 -14.84
N PRO A 8 -5.24 -7.42 -15.24
CA PRO A 8 -5.54 -8.05 -16.52
C PRO A 8 -5.05 -7.26 -17.74
N HIS A 9 -4.78 -5.95 -17.60
CA HIS A 9 -4.19 -5.14 -18.67
C HIS A 9 -2.75 -5.57 -19.02
N TYR A 10 -2.02 -6.19 -18.09
CA TYR A 10 -0.65 -6.70 -18.31
C TYR A 10 -0.61 -8.17 -18.73
N GLY A 11 -1.76 -8.85 -18.78
CA GLY A 11 -1.90 -10.24 -19.18
C GLY A 11 -2.17 -11.18 -18.01
N THR A 12 -1.84 -12.45 -18.22
CA THR A 12 -2.09 -13.55 -17.30
C THR A 12 -0.88 -13.84 -16.41
N PRO A 13 -1.06 -14.62 -15.32
CA PRO A 13 0.06 -15.18 -14.56
C PRO A 13 1.04 -16.00 -15.41
N GLN A 14 0.59 -16.58 -16.52
CA GLN A 14 1.48 -17.30 -17.42
C GLN A 14 2.34 -16.34 -18.26
N ASP A 15 1.76 -15.24 -18.74
CA ASP A 15 2.50 -14.22 -19.50
C ASP A 15 3.65 -13.63 -18.69
N LEU A 16 3.44 -13.38 -17.38
CA LEU A 16 4.52 -12.91 -16.49
C LEU A 16 5.63 -13.96 -16.34
N LYS A 17 5.29 -15.25 -16.21
CA LYS A 17 6.28 -16.33 -16.12
C LYS A 17 7.09 -16.44 -17.41
N ASP A 18 6.42 -16.33 -18.56
CA ASP A 18 7.05 -16.43 -19.87
C ASP A 18 7.97 -15.24 -20.13
N LEU A 19 7.59 -14.03 -19.69
CA LEU A 19 8.44 -12.84 -19.70
C LEU A 19 9.73 -13.05 -18.88
N VAL A 20 9.58 -13.45 -17.61
CA VAL A 20 10.73 -13.68 -16.71
C VAL A 20 11.64 -14.77 -17.26
N LYS A 21 11.08 -15.86 -17.76
CA LYS A 21 11.85 -16.93 -18.42
C LYS A 21 12.62 -16.38 -19.62
N GLY A 22 11.97 -15.62 -20.51
CA GLY A 22 12.60 -15.04 -21.68
C GLY A 22 13.76 -14.10 -21.35
N LEU A 23 13.66 -13.34 -20.27
CA LEU A 23 14.76 -12.50 -19.77
C LEU A 23 15.94 -13.34 -19.27
N HIS A 24 15.68 -14.36 -18.46
CA HIS A 24 16.73 -15.25 -17.94
C HIS A 24 17.42 -16.06 -19.04
N ASP A 25 16.70 -16.54 -20.06
CA ASP A 25 17.27 -17.22 -21.23
C ASP A 25 18.27 -16.31 -21.99
N ARG A 26 18.16 -14.99 -21.82
CA ARG A 26 19.03 -13.96 -22.42
C ARG A 26 20.05 -13.39 -21.43
N ASN A 27 20.21 -14.01 -20.26
CA ASN A 27 21.11 -13.55 -19.19
C ASN A 27 20.80 -12.11 -18.72
N MET A 28 19.52 -11.72 -18.74
CA MET A 28 19.03 -10.42 -18.25
C MET A 28 18.38 -10.56 -16.87
N SER A 29 18.45 -9.51 -16.07
CA SER A 29 17.78 -9.45 -14.77
C SER A 29 16.34 -8.93 -14.88
N PHE A 30 15.46 -9.41 -14.01
CA PHE A 30 14.11 -8.90 -13.84
C PHE A 30 14.01 -8.14 -12.52
N MET A 31 13.50 -6.90 -12.58
CA MET A 31 13.24 -6.06 -11.42
C MET A 31 11.76 -5.69 -11.42
N MET A 32 11.12 -5.83 -10.26
CA MET A 32 9.70 -5.54 -10.07
C MET A 32 9.53 -4.45 -9.02
N ASP A 33 8.73 -3.44 -9.34
CA ASP A 33 8.30 -2.42 -8.39
C ASP A 33 7.13 -2.95 -7.56
N PHE A 34 7.13 -2.66 -6.25
CA PHE A 34 6.08 -3.06 -5.33
C PHE A 34 5.71 -1.91 -4.38
N VAL A 35 4.41 -1.66 -4.24
CA VAL A 35 3.87 -0.59 -3.38
C VAL A 35 3.24 -1.22 -2.15
N VAL A 36 3.88 -1.04 -0.99
CA VAL A 36 3.38 -1.51 0.32
C VAL A 36 2.79 -0.40 1.19
N ASN A 37 3.01 0.86 0.80
CA ASN A 37 2.66 2.01 1.63
C ASN A 37 1.15 2.35 1.60
N HIS A 38 0.46 2.12 0.48
CA HIS A 38 -0.93 2.53 0.31
C HIS A 38 -1.71 1.61 -0.64
N VAL A 39 -3.04 1.62 -0.53
CA VAL A 39 -3.96 0.92 -1.43
C VAL A 39 -5.14 1.82 -1.81
N GLY A 40 -5.39 1.95 -3.11
CA GLY A 40 -6.52 2.70 -3.67
C GLY A 40 -6.41 4.23 -3.56
N PRO A 41 -7.21 4.99 -4.31
CA PRO A 41 -7.95 6.07 -3.67
C PRO A 41 -9.05 5.45 -2.80
N VAL A 42 -9.16 5.88 -1.55
CA VAL A 42 -10.22 5.48 -0.61
C VAL A 42 -10.91 6.76 -0.18
N HIS A 43 -12.18 6.93 -0.57
CA HIS A 43 -12.96 8.15 -0.29
C HIS A 43 -14.01 7.93 0.79
N SER A 44 -14.36 6.66 1.06
CA SER A 44 -15.31 6.28 2.09
C SER A 44 -15.02 4.88 2.65
N SER A 45 -15.64 4.55 3.78
CA SER A 45 -15.61 3.21 4.35
C SER A 45 -16.24 2.14 3.45
N ALA A 46 -17.08 2.53 2.48
CA ALA A 46 -17.66 1.60 1.52
C ALA A 46 -16.59 1.06 0.56
N ASP A 47 -15.64 1.91 0.15
CA ASP A 47 -14.59 1.57 -0.84
C ASP A 47 -13.62 0.52 -0.30
N VAL A 48 -13.46 0.45 1.03
CA VAL A 48 -12.57 -0.52 1.69
C VAL A 48 -12.97 -1.95 1.43
N LYS A 49 -14.27 -2.24 1.33
CA LYS A 49 -14.77 -3.63 1.20
C LYS A 49 -14.23 -4.35 -0.03
N ASP A 50 -13.88 -3.59 -1.08
CA ASP A 50 -13.42 -4.12 -2.36
C ASP A 50 -11.89 -4.26 -2.44
N LEU A 51 -11.16 -3.91 -1.37
CA LEU A 51 -9.69 -3.97 -1.32
C LEU A 51 -9.25 -5.28 -0.68
N TYR A 52 -8.87 -6.29 -1.44
CA TYR A 52 -8.44 -7.58 -0.91
C TYR A 52 -6.92 -7.73 -0.91
N PRO A 53 -6.27 -8.11 0.21
CA PRO A 53 -6.86 -8.56 1.48
C PRO A 53 -7.18 -7.43 2.48
N PHE A 54 -6.87 -6.18 2.14
CA PHE A 54 -7.03 -5.01 3.02
C PHE A 54 -8.48 -4.50 3.13
N ASN A 55 -9.43 -5.40 3.36
CA ASN A 55 -10.86 -5.11 3.22
C ASN A 55 -11.53 -4.70 4.55
N LYS A 56 -10.74 -4.18 5.47
CA LYS A 56 -11.18 -3.76 6.81
C LYS A 56 -10.53 -2.42 7.15
N ILE A 57 -11.28 -1.53 7.78
CA ILE A 57 -10.86 -0.15 8.09
C ILE A 57 -9.65 -0.14 9.04
N GLU A 58 -9.56 -1.16 9.89
CA GLU A 58 -8.50 -1.36 10.88
C GLU A 58 -7.10 -1.53 10.26
N TYR A 59 -7.02 -1.82 8.95
CA TYR A 59 -5.75 -1.89 8.23
C TYR A 59 -5.23 -0.51 7.79
N PHE A 60 -5.99 0.57 8.00
CA PHE A 60 -5.65 1.91 7.53
C PHE A 60 -5.42 2.85 8.71
N HIS A 61 -4.27 3.53 8.72
CA HIS A 61 -3.88 4.42 9.81
C HIS A 61 -4.73 5.69 9.94
N THR A 62 -5.35 6.18 8.86
CA THR A 62 -5.99 7.53 8.82
C THR A 62 -7.44 7.53 8.36
N MET A 63 -8.07 6.36 8.17
CA MET A 63 -9.49 6.31 7.83
C MET A 63 -10.32 6.92 8.97
N ASN A 64 -10.92 8.09 8.73
CA ASN A 64 -11.64 8.97 9.67
C ASN A 64 -10.80 10.02 10.44
N ILE A 65 -9.52 10.16 10.11
CA ILE A 65 -8.71 11.30 10.57
C ILE A 65 -8.57 12.19 9.33
N GLY A 66 -9.31 13.29 9.28
CA GLY A 66 -9.23 14.26 8.17
C GLY A 66 -7.80 14.80 8.00
N GLU A 67 -7.57 15.69 7.02
CA GLU A 67 -6.26 16.30 6.79
C GLU A 67 -5.65 16.82 8.11
N MET A 68 -4.63 16.11 8.59
CA MET A 68 -3.90 16.50 9.78
C MET A 68 -2.80 17.45 9.35
N THR A 69 -2.65 18.56 10.05
CA THR A 69 -1.41 19.33 10.00
C THR A 69 -0.25 18.44 10.47
N PHE A 70 0.97 18.75 10.03
CA PHE A 70 2.18 18.03 10.49
C PHE A 70 2.29 18.02 12.02
N ASP A 71 1.89 19.11 12.67
CA ASP A 71 1.86 19.24 14.14
C ASP A 71 0.83 18.29 14.76
N GLU A 72 -0.38 18.19 14.21
CA GLU A 72 -1.39 17.23 14.69
C GLU A 72 -0.93 15.78 14.49
N TYR A 73 -0.24 15.47 13.39
CA TYR A 73 0.30 14.14 13.12
C TYR A 73 1.38 13.75 14.14
N THR A 74 2.34 14.65 14.40
CA THR A 74 3.43 14.38 15.36
C THR A 74 2.95 14.33 16.81
N VAL A 75 1.92 15.10 17.17
CA VAL A 75 1.30 15.06 18.50
C VAL A 75 0.38 13.84 18.68
N SER A 76 -0.34 13.42 17.63
CA SER A 76 -1.17 12.19 17.67
C SER A 76 -0.33 10.92 17.61
N ALA A 77 0.82 10.91 16.95
CA ALA A 77 1.81 9.82 17.03
C ALA A 77 2.31 9.58 18.47
N GLY A 78 2.23 10.59 19.35
CA GLY A 78 2.47 10.47 20.79
C GLY A 78 1.31 9.91 21.61
N LYS A 79 0.09 9.85 21.05
CA LYS A 79 -1.09 9.20 21.66
C LYS A 79 -1.38 7.91 20.90
N LYS A 80 -0.87 6.79 21.44
CA LYS A 80 -1.06 5.44 20.89
C LYS A 80 -2.47 5.25 20.31
N PRO A 81 -2.61 4.90 19.02
CA PRO A 81 -3.80 4.21 18.56
C PRO A 81 -3.92 2.92 19.37
N ILE A 82 -5.12 2.62 19.85
CA ILE A 82 -5.45 1.36 20.53
C ILE A 82 -4.94 0.17 19.70
N GLY A 83 -3.87 -0.48 20.16
CA GLY A 83 -3.47 -1.81 19.69
C GLY A 83 -2.06 -2.04 19.12
N LEU A 84 -1.18 -1.04 18.99
CA LEU A 84 0.19 -1.27 18.48
C LEU A 84 1.29 -1.05 19.55
N PRO A 85 2.36 -1.89 19.59
CA PRO A 85 3.49 -1.73 20.50
C PRO A 85 4.31 -0.46 20.20
N ALA A 86 5.02 0.03 21.22
CA ALA A 86 5.39 1.43 21.40
C ALA A 86 6.65 1.90 20.63
N ASP A 87 7.24 1.07 19.78
CA ASP A 87 8.66 1.15 19.44
C ASP A 87 8.99 0.98 17.94
N GLY A 88 8.03 1.23 17.04
CA GLY A 88 8.25 1.24 15.58
C GLY A 88 8.58 2.63 15.02
N PRO A 89 9.39 2.75 13.95
CA PRO A 89 9.71 4.05 13.33
C PRO A 89 8.47 4.70 12.71
N LEU A 90 8.48 6.04 12.65
CA LEU A 90 7.40 6.86 12.08
C LEU A 90 7.08 6.43 10.62
N PRO A 91 5.80 6.32 10.23
CA PRO A 91 5.43 5.99 8.86
C PRO A 91 5.92 7.05 7.86
N LEU A 92 6.57 6.62 6.78
CA LEU A 92 7.10 7.43 5.67
C LEU A 92 6.07 8.30 4.92
N GLN A 93 4.79 8.23 5.29
CA GLN A 93 3.67 8.78 4.52
C GLN A 93 3.59 10.32 4.53
N ALA A 94 4.38 10.99 5.38
CA ALA A 94 4.48 12.46 5.42
C ALA A 94 5.50 13.07 4.42
N MET A 95 6.27 12.28 3.68
CA MET A 95 7.38 12.80 2.85
C MET A 95 7.04 13.04 1.36
N TRP A 96 5.84 12.70 0.90
CA TRP A 96 5.51 12.68 -0.54
C TRP A 96 4.31 13.54 -0.97
N SER A 97 3.85 14.46 -0.12
CA SER A 97 2.77 15.41 -0.44
C SER A 97 3.26 16.82 -0.83
N GLY A 98 4.55 17.00 -1.08
CA GLY A 98 5.13 18.26 -1.57
C GLY A 98 5.70 18.11 -2.98
N GLY A 99 4.85 18.34 -3.99
CA GLY A 99 5.22 18.40 -5.41
C GLY A 99 4.10 18.99 -6.24
#